data_AF-A0A3Q3VZP9-F1
#
_entry.id   AF-A0A3Q3VZP9-F1
#
_cell.length_a   1.000
_cell.length_b   1.000
_cell.length_c   1.000
_cell.angle_alpha   90.00
_cell.angle_beta   90.00
_cell.angle_gamma   90.00
#
_symmetry.space_group_name_H-M   'P 1'
#
loop_
_entity.id
_entity.type
_entity.pdbx_description
1 polymer ?
#
loop_
_entity_poly.entity_id
_entity_poly.type
_entity_poly.pdbx_seq_one_letter_code
_entity_poly.pdbx_strand_id
1 'polypeptide(L)'
;MGRSRHCSEEQRTLIKKAQPMISSRMIKDSLELPVSTVTVRRRLCEANLFTRIPRKVPLLKKKRHVQKRLQFAKEHINCKKNIHVTNYT
;
A
#
# COMPACT_ATOMS: atom_id res chain seq x y z
N MET A 1 -11.02 -2.02 -34.92
CA MET A 1 -10.75 -0.57 -34.96
C MET A 1 -10.44 -0.06 -33.56
N GLY A 2 -9.17 0.09 -33.21
CA GLY A 2 -8.76 0.56 -31.88
C GLY A 2 -8.95 2.08 -31.75
N ARG A 3 -9.58 2.53 -30.66
CA ARG A 3 -9.64 3.96 -30.33
C ARG A 3 -8.23 4.49 -30.11
N SER A 4 -7.91 5.65 -30.71
CA SER A 4 -6.62 6.34 -30.56
C SER A 4 -6.26 6.50 -29.07
N ARG A 5 -5.02 6.14 -28.71
CA ARG A 5 -4.53 6.24 -27.33
C ARG A 5 -4.17 7.70 -27.08
N HIS A 6 -5.08 8.43 -26.46
CA HIS A 6 -4.99 9.88 -26.23
C HIS A 6 -3.89 10.32 -25.24
N CYS A 7 -2.97 9.44 -24.86
CA CYS A 7 -1.85 9.74 -23.98
C CYS A 7 -0.79 8.68 -24.17
N SER A 8 0.48 9.10 -24.23
CA SER A 8 1.62 8.20 -24.16
C SER A 8 1.55 7.40 -22.85
N GLU A 9 1.68 6.08 -22.96
CA GLU A 9 1.68 5.18 -21.80
C GLU A 9 2.85 5.50 -20.86
N GLU A 10 3.98 5.93 -21.43
CA GLU A 10 5.24 6.20 -20.75
C GLU A 10 5.11 7.25 -19.63
N GLN A 11 4.51 8.41 -19.89
CA GLN A 11 4.42 9.50 -18.90
C GLN A 11 3.64 9.09 -17.64
N ARG A 12 2.52 8.37 -17.80
CA ARG A 12 1.72 7.87 -16.67
C ARG A 12 2.49 6.84 -15.84
N THR A 13 3.25 5.96 -16.52
CA THR A 13 4.04 4.93 -15.85
C THR A 13 5.20 5.53 -15.08
N LEU A 14 5.86 6.57 -15.61
CA LEU A 14 6.95 7.29 -14.94
C LEU A 14 6.46 7.97 -13.67
N ILE A 15 5.34 8.71 -13.73
CA ILE A 15 4.75 9.37 -12.55
C ILE A 15 4.37 8.34 -11.48
N LYS A 16 3.75 7.22 -11.88
CA LYS A 16 3.34 6.18 -10.94
C LYS A 16 4.52 5.44 -10.31
N LYS A 17 5.63 5.26 -11.04
CA LYS A 17 6.87 4.68 -10.51
C LYS A 17 7.59 5.63 -9.56
N ALA A 18 7.64 6.92 -9.87
CA ALA A 18 8.24 7.94 -9.01
C ALA A 18 7.44 8.13 -7.70
N GLN A 19 6.11 8.08 -7.79
CA GLN A 19 5.21 8.21 -6.64
C GLN A 19 4.19 7.05 -6.59
N PRO A 20 4.51 5.92 -5.95
CA PRO A 20 3.65 4.73 -5.97
C PRO A 20 2.30 4.94 -5.27
N MET A 21 2.18 5.90 -4.36
CA MET A 21 0.92 6.21 -3.65
C MET A 21 0.03 7.23 -4.36
N ILE A 22 0.44 7.76 -5.51
CA ILE A 22 -0.38 8.73 -6.25
C ILE A 22 -1.69 8.11 -6.75
N SER A 23 -2.79 8.85 -6.61
CA SER A 23 -4.12 8.39 -7.04
C SER A 23 -4.31 8.55 -8.56
N SER A 24 -5.20 7.76 -9.16
CA SER A 24 -5.51 7.87 -10.59
C SER A 24 -6.13 9.23 -10.96
N ARG A 25 -6.76 9.93 -10.01
CA ARG A 25 -7.28 11.29 -10.21
C ARG A 25 -6.13 12.30 -10.32
N MET A 26 -5.17 12.24 -9.40
CA MET A 26 -3.99 13.11 -9.44
C MET A 26 -3.15 12.89 -10.71
N ILE A 27 -3.04 11.65 -11.20
CA ILE A 27 -2.37 11.36 -12.49
C ILE A 27 -3.13 11.98 -13.66
N LYS A 28 -4.47 12.00 -13.63
CA LYS A 28 -5.27 12.64 -14.68
C LYS A 28 -5.04 14.15 -14.67
N ASP A 29 -5.10 14.76 -13.50
CA ASP A 29 -5.04 16.21 -13.33
C ASP A 29 -3.61 16.73 -13.63
N SER A 30 -2.56 16.02 -13.19
CA SER A 30 -1.16 16.37 -13.50
C SER A 30 -0.75 16.29 -14.97
N LEU A 31 -1.48 15.49 -15.76
CA LEU A 31 -1.25 15.33 -17.19
C LEU A 31 -2.30 16.07 -18.04
N GLU A 32 -3.24 16.78 -17.40
CA GLU A 32 -4.33 17.54 -18.02
C GLU A 32 -5.12 16.76 -19.08
N LEU A 33 -5.36 15.47 -18.81
CA LEU A 33 -5.87 14.57 -19.84
C LEU A 33 -7.40 14.62 -19.94
N PRO A 34 -7.97 14.72 -21.16
CA PRO A 34 -9.42 14.65 -21.39
C PRO A 34 -9.91 13.18 -21.37
N VAL A 35 -9.49 12.40 -20.38
CA VAL A 35 -9.89 11.00 -20.21
C VAL A 35 -10.52 10.78 -18.84
N SER A 36 -11.37 9.75 -18.75
CA SER A 36 -11.93 9.34 -17.48
C SER A 36 -10.87 8.70 -16.57
N THR A 37 -11.03 8.82 -15.26
CA THR A 37 -10.17 8.18 -14.25
C THR A 37 -10.17 6.66 -14.37
N VAL A 38 -11.28 6.06 -14.83
CA VAL A 38 -11.40 4.63 -15.12
C VAL A 38 -10.44 4.20 -16.23
N THR A 39 -10.31 5.03 -17.27
CA THR A 39 -9.37 4.76 -18.37
C THR A 39 -7.93 4.79 -17.87
N VAL A 40 -7.58 5.78 -17.02
CA VAL A 40 -6.26 5.84 -16.38
C VAL A 40 -5.98 4.58 -15.57
N ARG A 41 -6.94 4.15 -14.75
CA ARG A 41 -6.81 2.93 -13.94
C ARG A 41 -6.60 1.68 -14.80
N ARG A 42 -7.38 1.54 -15.89
CA ARG A 42 -7.26 0.40 -16.80
C ARG A 42 -5.88 0.34 -17.44
N ARG A 43 -5.37 1.47 -17.95
CA ARG A 43 -4.02 1.55 -18.53
C ARG A 43 -2.92 1.21 -17.52
N LEU A 44 -3.05 1.69 -16.28
CA LEU A 44 -2.11 1.34 -15.22
C LEU A 44 -2.12 -0.17 -14.91
N CYS A 45 -3.31 -0.81 -14.90
CA CYS A 45 -3.41 -2.26 -14.75
C CYS A 45 -2.83 -3.05 -15.93
N GLU A 46 -3.06 -2.59 -17.17
CA GLU A 46 -2.46 -3.16 -18.38
C GLU A 46 -0.92 -3.12 -18.31
N ALA A 47 -0.35 -2.08 -17.69
CA ALA A 47 1.08 -1.92 -17.45
C ALA A 47 1.57 -2.57 -16.13
N ASN A 48 0.75 -3.40 -15.46
CA ASN A 48 1.06 -4.05 -14.18
C ASN A 48 1.40 -3.09 -13.01
N LEU A 49 1.01 -1.81 -13.10
CA LEU A 49 1.22 -0.80 -12.07
C LEU A 49 -0.01 -0.69 -11.15
N PHE A 50 -0.06 -1.56 -10.15
CA PHE A 50 -1.17 -1.59 -9.20
C PHE A 50 -1.05 -0.50 -8.13
N THR A 51 -2.19 0.07 -7.73
CA THR A 51 -2.22 1.00 -6.59
C THR A 51 -2.10 0.28 -5.24
N ARG A 52 -2.44 -1.01 -5.19
CA ARG A 52 -2.38 -1.85 -3.99
C ARG A 52 -1.80 -3.19 -4.39
N ILE A 53 -0.79 -3.64 -3.65
CA ILE A 53 -0.22 -4.98 -3.78
C ILE A 53 -0.64 -5.77 -2.53
N PRO A 54 -1.15 -7.01 -2.68
CA PRO A 54 -1.45 -7.84 -1.52
C PRO A 54 -0.18 -8.12 -0.73
N ARG A 55 -0.24 -7.96 0.60
CA ARG A 55 0.90 -8.30 1.46
C ARG A 55 1.14 -9.81 1.46
N LYS A 56 2.40 -10.22 1.31
CA LYS A 56 2.85 -11.61 1.38
C LYS A 56 2.97 -12.06 2.84
N VAL A 57 1.85 -12.09 3.55
CA VAL A 57 1.78 -12.52 4.96
C VAL A 57 1.11 -13.89 5.06
N PRO A 58 1.60 -14.80 5.92
CA PRO A 58 0.94 -16.06 6.17
C PRO A 58 -0.49 -15.85 6.66
N LEU A 59 -1.42 -16.63 6.12
CA LEU A 59 -2.80 -16.62 6.58
C LEU A 59 -2.87 -17.23 7.98
N LEU A 60 -3.14 -16.38 8.98
CA LEU A 60 -3.30 -16.82 10.36
C LEU A 60 -4.70 -17.41 10.58
N LYS A 61 -4.79 -18.62 11.14
CA LYS A 61 -6.09 -19.16 11.58
C LYS A 61 -6.61 -18.31 12.76
N LYS A 62 -7.82 -17.74 12.58
CA LYS A 62 -8.42 -16.74 13.49
C LYS A 62 -8.52 -17.19 14.95
N LYS A 63 -8.85 -18.45 15.23
CA LYS A 63 -9.00 -18.93 16.62
C LYS A 63 -7.64 -19.11 17.30
N ARG A 64 -6.84 -20.09 16.86
CA ARG A 64 -5.59 -20.48 17.54
C ARG A 64 -4.48 -19.41 17.49
N HIS A 65 -4.14 -18.88 16.30
CA HIS A 65 -2.96 -18.02 16.17
C HIS A 65 -3.22 -16.61 16.72
N VAL A 66 -4.42 -16.06 16.47
CA VAL A 66 -4.74 -14.71 16.96
C VAL A 66 -4.84 -14.70 18.48
N GLN A 67 -5.52 -15.68 19.10
CA GLN A 67 -5.61 -15.78 20.56
C GLN A 67 -4.23 -15.89 21.21
N LYS A 68 -3.34 -16.77 20.71
CA LYS A 68 -1.98 -16.90 21.24
C LYS A 68 -1.16 -15.63 21.10
N ARG A 69 -1.25 -14.94 19.96
CA ARG A 69 -0.53 -13.68 19.74
C ARG A 69 -1.06 -12.55 20.63
N LEU A 70 -2.37 -12.49 20.83
CA LEU A 70 -3.00 -11.52 21.75
C LEU A 70 -2.61 -11.79 23.20
N GLN A 71 -2.62 -13.05 23.62
CA GLN A 71 -2.22 -13.46 24.96
C GLN A 71 -0.75 -13.12 25.23
N PHE A 72 0.14 -13.50 24.31
CA PHE A 72 1.56 -13.15 24.37
C PHE A 72 1.78 -11.64 24.46
N ALA A 73 1.07 -10.85 23.64
CA ALA A 73 1.15 -9.40 23.69
C ALA A 73 0.72 -8.89 25.07
N LYS A 74 -0.42 -9.34 25.61
CA LYS A 74 -0.90 -8.95 26.95
C LYS A 74 0.14 -9.22 28.04
N GLU A 75 0.76 -10.39 28.01
CA GLU A 75 1.79 -10.80 28.98
C GLU A 75 3.05 -9.93 28.91
N HIS A 76 3.43 -9.47 27.71
CA HIS A 76 4.70 -8.78 27.47
C HIS A 76 4.53 -7.26 27.23
N ILE A 77 3.33 -6.70 27.38
CA ILE A 77 3.05 -5.25 27.21
C ILE A 77 3.93 -4.37 28.11
N ASN A 78 4.30 -4.84 29.31
CA ASN A 78 5.04 -4.06 30.32
C ASN A 78 6.50 -4.52 30.53
N CYS A 79 7.06 -5.38 29.66
CA CYS A 79 8.40 -5.97 29.85
C CYS A 79 9.54 -4.93 30.03
N LYS A 80 9.34 -3.65 29.68
CA LYS A 80 10.32 -2.56 29.87
C LYS A 80 10.13 -1.70 31.12
N LYS A 81 9.04 -1.82 31.89
CA LYS A 81 8.75 -0.89 33.00
C LYS A 81 9.49 -1.19 34.31
N ASN A 82 10.04 -2.40 34.45
CA ASN A 82 10.73 -2.84 35.67
C ASN A 82 12.23 -3.05 35.43
N ILE A 83 12.87 -2.19 34.61
CA ILE A 83 14.31 -2.02 34.73
C ILE A 83 14.48 -1.20 36.00
N HIS A 84 14.71 -1.92 37.10
CA HIS A 84 14.91 -1.36 38.42
C HIS A 84 15.88 -0.18 38.35
N VAL A 85 15.38 1.03 38.63
CA VAL A 85 16.20 2.07 39.23
C VAL A 85 16.45 1.60 40.66
N THR A 86 17.36 0.63 40.83
CA THR A 86 18.02 0.41 42.10
C THR A 86 18.90 1.64 42.30
N ASN A 87 18.40 2.59 43.08
CA ASN A 87 19.19 3.69 43.61
C ASN A 87 20.38 3.07 44.36
N TYR A 88 21.60 3.31 43.89
CA TYR A 88 22.80 3.11 44.69
C TYR A 88 22.95 4.34 45.59
N THR A 89 22.91 4.06 46.91
CA THR A 89 23.39 4.86 48.05
C THR A 89 23.02 6.33 48.12
#